data_AF-A0A3D3PP75-F1
#
_entry.id   AF-A0A3D3PP75-F1
#
_cell.length_a   1.000
_cell.length_b   1.000
_cell.length_c   1.000
_cell.angle_alpha   90.00
_cell.angle_beta   90.00
_cell.angle_gamma   90.00
#
_symmetry.space_group_name_H-M   'P 1'
#
loop_
_entity.id
_entity.type
_entity.pdbx_description
1 polymer ?
#
loop_
_entity_poly.entity_id
_entity_poly.type
_entity_poly.pdbx_seq_one_letter_code
_entity_poly.pdbx_strand_id
1 'polypeptide(L)'
;NGAKVPGTQFQLDPVQAAFNIGCMIRWLDFNDTWLAAEWGHPSDNLGGILATADWLSRNAVAAGKKPLKMKDVLTGMIKAHE
;
A
#
# COMPACT_ATOMS: atom_id res chain seq x y z
N ASN A 1 10.71 -12.20 5.18
CA ASN A 1 9.70 -11.45 5.97
C ASN A 1 8.52 -11.10 5.07
N GLY A 2 7.26 -11.20 5.54
CA GLY A 2 6.07 -10.81 4.77
C GLY A 2 5.56 -9.41 5.11
N ALA A 3 4.71 -8.83 4.25
CA ALA A 3 3.98 -7.58 4.50
C ALA A 3 2.80 -7.81 5.45
N LYS A 4 2.56 -6.87 6.37
CA LYS A 4 1.44 -6.95 7.30
C LYS A 4 0.18 -6.28 6.75
N VAL A 5 -0.97 -6.89 7.02
CA VAL A 5 -2.28 -6.31 6.69
C VAL A 5 -2.84 -5.58 7.92
N PRO A 6 -3.07 -4.25 7.86
CA PRO A 6 -3.55 -3.46 9.01
C PRO A 6 -4.83 -4.01 9.62
N GLY A 7 -4.94 -3.96 10.96
CA GLY A 7 -6.12 -4.45 11.68
C GLY A 7 -6.26 -5.99 11.75
N THR A 8 -5.26 -6.73 11.27
CA THR A 8 -5.24 -8.21 11.30
C THR A 8 -3.93 -8.75 11.86
N GLN A 9 -3.85 -10.06 12.06
CA GLN A 9 -2.61 -10.77 12.38
C GLN A 9 -1.87 -11.29 11.14
N PHE A 10 -2.38 -11.03 9.93
CA PHE A 10 -1.81 -11.59 8.72
C PHE A 10 -0.48 -10.93 8.35
N GLN A 11 0.48 -11.78 8.00
CA GLN A 11 1.75 -11.41 7.40
C GLN A 11 1.96 -12.26 6.14
N LEU A 12 1.86 -11.64 4.97
CA LEU A 12 1.71 -12.31 3.68
C LEU A 12 2.83 -11.92 2.71
N ASP A 13 2.90 -12.57 1.55
CA ASP A 13 3.67 -12.04 0.43
C ASP A 13 3.08 -10.67 -0.02
N PRO A 14 3.88 -9.80 -0.68
CA PRO A 14 3.43 -8.45 -1.00
C PRO A 14 2.27 -8.41 -2.01
N VAL A 15 2.07 -9.45 -2.84
CA VAL A 15 0.96 -9.48 -3.81
C VAL A 15 -0.35 -9.75 -3.07
N GLN A 16 -0.40 -10.78 -2.23
CA GLN A 16 -1.59 -11.09 -1.46
C GLN A 16 -1.90 -9.98 -0.44
N ALA A 17 -0.89 -9.39 0.21
CA ALA A 17 -1.08 -8.24 1.09
C ALA A 17 -1.65 -7.02 0.35
N ALA A 18 -1.17 -6.73 -0.86
CA ALA A 18 -1.67 -5.61 -1.66
C ALA A 18 -3.16 -5.78 -1.98
N PHE A 19 -3.58 -6.98 -2.39
CA PHE A 19 -4.99 -7.27 -2.63
C PHE A 19 -5.84 -7.09 -1.36
N ASN A 20 -5.38 -7.60 -0.21
CA ASN A 20 -6.12 -7.45 1.05
C ASN A 20 -6.29 -5.97 1.43
N ILE A 21 -5.20 -5.18 1.38
CA ILE A 21 -5.24 -3.76 1.73
C ILE A 21 -6.13 -3.00 0.75
N GLY A 22 -5.96 -3.20 -0.57
CA GLY A 22 -6.77 -2.54 -1.60
C GLY A 22 -8.26 -2.85 -1.46
N CYS A 23 -8.60 -4.13 -1.25
CA CYS A 23 -9.98 -4.56 -1.01
C CYS A 23 -10.56 -3.87 0.23
N MET A 24 -9.84 -3.86 1.35
CA MET A 24 -10.30 -3.23 2.60
C MET A 24 -10.55 -1.73 2.46
N ILE A 25 -9.64 -0.99 1.83
CA ILE A 25 -9.77 0.48 1.74
C ILE A 25 -10.89 0.92 0.79
N ARG A 26 -11.19 0.10 -0.24
CA ARG A 26 -12.26 0.40 -1.21
C ARG A 26 -13.63 -0.17 -0.81
N TRP A 27 -13.68 -1.12 0.11
CA TRP A 27 -14.86 -1.96 0.39
C TRP A 27 -16.15 -1.16 0.63
N LEU A 28 -16.08 -0.10 1.42
CA LEU A 28 -17.26 0.67 1.85
C LEU A 28 -17.54 1.90 0.98
N ASP A 29 -16.76 2.12 -0.08
CA ASP A 29 -16.91 3.28 -0.97
C ASP A 29 -16.85 4.65 -0.25
N PHE A 30 -16.00 4.73 0.77
CA PHE A 30 -15.75 5.95 1.56
C PHE A 30 -14.32 6.47 1.44
N ASN A 31 -13.49 5.84 0.60
CA ASN A 31 -12.19 6.38 0.26
C ASN A 31 -12.33 7.52 -0.75
N ASP A 32 -11.21 8.18 -1.07
CA ASP A 32 -11.22 9.38 -1.92
C ASP A 32 -11.83 9.16 -3.30
N THR A 33 -12.12 10.24 -4.03
CA THR A 33 -12.67 10.15 -5.38
C THR A 33 -12.02 11.20 -6.27
N TRP A 34 -11.78 10.80 -7.51
CA TRP A 34 -11.39 11.68 -8.61
C TRP A 34 -12.48 11.66 -9.68
N LEU A 35 -13.11 12.81 -9.92
CA LEU A 35 -14.17 12.98 -10.90
C LEU A 35 -13.61 13.70 -12.13
N ALA A 36 -13.40 12.96 -13.22
CA ALA A 36 -12.95 13.49 -14.51
C ALA A 36 -13.78 12.89 -15.66
N ALA A 37 -13.21 12.80 -16.87
CA ALA A 37 -13.84 12.09 -17.99
C ALA A 37 -14.09 10.61 -17.65
N GLU A 38 -13.21 10.03 -16.83
CA GLU A 38 -13.39 8.74 -16.16
C GLU A 38 -13.41 8.97 -14.65
N TRP A 39 -14.18 8.15 -13.92
CA TRP A 39 -14.27 8.24 -12.47
C TRP A 39 -13.37 7.20 -11.83
N GLY A 40 -12.77 7.54 -10.70
CA GLY A 40 -11.90 6.59 -9.99
C GLY A 40 -11.61 6.98 -8.55
N HIS A 41 -10.91 6.08 -7.86
CA HIS A 41 -10.50 6.25 -6.47
C HIS A 41 -8.98 6.05 -6.40
N PRO A 42 -8.16 7.10 -6.63
CA PRO A 42 -6.71 6.95 -6.73
C PRO A 42 -6.05 6.37 -5.46
N SER A 43 -6.67 6.54 -4.29
CA SER A 43 -6.22 5.89 -3.05
C SER A 43 -6.19 4.36 -3.13
N ASP A 44 -6.88 3.72 -4.08
CA ASP A 44 -6.83 2.27 -4.31
C ASP A 44 -5.38 1.77 -4.53
N ASN A 45 -4.51 2.62 -5.10
CA ASN A 45 -3.09 2.32 -5.31
C ASN A 45 -2.30 2.14 -4.00
N LEU A 46 -2.83 2.60 -2.87
CA LEU A 46 -2.20 2.45 -1.56
C LEU A 46 -1.98 0.96 -1.22
N GLY A 47 -2.84 0.05 -1.68
CA GLY A 47 -2.67 -1.39 -1.45
C GLY A 47 -1.32 -1.89 -1.95
N GLY A 48 -1.00 -1.62 -3.22
CA GLY A 48 0.28 -2.01 -3.84
C GLY A 48 1.48 -1.28 -3.23
N ILE A 49 1.34 0.04 -3.02
CA ILE A 49 2.43 0.88 -2.49
C ILE A 49 2.81 0.45 -1.07
N LEU A 50 1.82 0.32 -0.17
CA LEU A 50 2.06 0.03 1.24
C LEU A 50 2.56 -1.41 1.45
N ALA A 51 1.94 -2.39 0.79
CA ALA A 51 2.36 -3.80 0.91
C ALA A 51 3.81 -3.98 0.44
N THR A 52 4.16 -3.40 -0.71
CA THR A 52 5.52 -3.49 -1.25
C THR A 52 6.53 -2.77 -0.36
N ALA A 53 6.19 -1.57 0.12
CA ALA A 53 7.08 -0.79 0.98
C ALA A 53 7.35 -1.47 2.33
N ASP A 54 6.33 -2.05 2.98
CA ASP A 54 6.48 -2.79 4.23
C ASP A 54 7.33 -4.07 4.03
N TRP A 55 7.04 -4.83 2.97
CA TRP A 55 7.81 -6.04 2.63
C TRP A 55 9.30 -5.72 2.37
N LEU A 56 9.59 -4.72 1.53
CA LEU A 56 10.97 -4.28 1.25
C LEU A 56 11.68 -3.81 2.51
N SER A 57 11.00 -3.01 3.34
CA SER A 57 11.58 -2.46 4.57
C SER A 57 11.93 -3.55 5.58
N ARG A 58 11.06 -4.55 5.77
CA ARG A 58 11.33 -5.68 6.67
C ARG A 58 12.52 -6.51 6.20
N ASN A 59 12.63 -6.75 4.88
CA ASN A 59 13.76 -7.48 4.33
C ASN A 59 15.06 -6.66 4.39
N ALA A 60 14.99 -5.33 4.21
CA ALA A 60 16.14 -4.44 4.40
C ALA A 60 16.65 -4.48 5.84
N VAL A 61 15.76 -4.33 6.83
CA VAL A 61 16.12 -4.39 8.25
C VAL A 61 16.75 -5.74 8.61
N ALA A 62 16.15 -6.85 8.17
CA ALA A 62 16.71 -8.19 8.41
C ALA A 62 18.10 -8.39 7.76
N ALA A 63 18.39 -7.67 6.68
CA ALA A 63 19.68 -7.67 6.01
C ALA A 63 20.65 -6.58 6.53
N GLY A 64 20.32 -5.88 7.63
CA GLY A 64 21.15 -4.79 8.18
C GLY A 64 21.20 -3.52 7.32
N LYS A 65 20.25 -3.35 6.40
CA LYS A 65 20.13 -2.19 5.50
C LYS A 65 19.08 -1.21 6.02
N LYS A 66 19.13 0.03 5.51
CA LYS A 66 18.14 1.07 5.85
C LYS A 66 16.78 0.75 5.22
N PRO A 67 15.66 0.79 5.98
CA PRO A 67 14.31 0.62 5.43
C PRO A 67 13.85 1.86 4.65
N LEU A 68 12.75 1.73 3.91
CA LEU A 68 12.03 2.86 3.34
C LEU A 68 11.35 3.67 4.45
N LYS A 69 11.02 4.93 4.14
CA LYS A 69 10.29 5.84 5.03
C LYS A 69 8.88 6.05 4.53
N MET A 70 7.99 6.50 5.41
CA MET A 70 6.65 6.94 5.00
C MET A 70 6.68 8.09 3.99
N LYS A 71 7.75 8.90 3.95
CA LYS A 71 7.96 9.88 2.89
C LYS A 71 7.99 9.23 1.49
N ASP A 72 8.58 8.05 1.36
CA ASP A 72 8.66 7.32 0.10
C ASP A 72 7.27 6.79 -0.31
N VAL A 73 6.50 6.31 0.67
CA VAL A 73 5.08 5.90 0.47
C VAL A 73 4.23 7.09 0.01
N LEU A 74 4.29 8.23 0.70
CA LEU A 74 3.55 9.44 0.33
C LEU A 74 3.97 9.95 -1.06
N THR A 75 5.26 9.89 -1.38
CA THR A 75 5.76 10.24 -2.72
C THR A 75 5.20 9.29 -3.79
N GLY A 76 5.14 7.99 -3.50
CA GLY A 76 4.53 7.00 -4.37
C GLY A 76 3.03 7.22 -4.56
N MET A 77 2.31 7.60 -3.50
CA MET A 77 0.88 7.91 -3.58
C MET A 77 0.64 9.11 -4.49
N ILE A 78 1.36 10.23 -4.30
CA ILE A 78 1.25 11.41 -5.18
C ILE A 78 1.42 11.01 -6.64
N LYS A 79 2.48 10.25 -6.96
CA LYS A 79 2.76 9.80 -8.32
C LYS A 79 1.74 8.82 -8.90
N ALA A 80 0.98 8.12 -8.06
CA ALA A 80 -0.08 7.22 -8.50
C ALA A 80 -1.43 7.92 -8.67
N HIS A 81 -1.56 9.14 -8.15
CA HIS A 81 -2.73 10.00 -8.38
C HIS A 81 -2.58 10.83 -9.67
N GLU A 82 -1.34 11.13 -10.08
CA GLU A 82 -0.99 11.88 -11.29
C GLU A 82 -0.97 11.02 -12.56
#